data_AF-A0A8J4VA67-F1
#
_entry.id   AF-A0A8J4VA67-F1
#
_cell.length_a   1.000
_cell.length_b   1.000
_cell.length_c   1.000
_cell.angle_alpha   90.00
_cell.angle_beta   90.00
_cell.angle_gamma   90.00
#
_symmetry.space_group_name_H-M   'P 1'
#
loop_
_entity.id
_entity.type
_entity.pdbx_description
1 polymer ?
#
loop_
_entity_poly.entity_id
_entity_poly.type
_entity_poly.pdbx_seq_one_letter_code
_entity_poly.pdbx_strand_id
1 'polypeptide(L)'
;QLEDKFTELVRGFSSGDLGDLSSSQLNQVDAFQRRTIKEEKEITEKMAELQETVADSTMVELSHVVSELMRERGGSVNGVEEERVESTLGTKEEGLEDILQNADDLRLRTLKAILEVLTPIQAVHFLIGAAELHLRLHDWGKKRDDVGRQHRGTGGTGR
;
A
#
# COMPACT_ATOMS: atom_id res chain seq x y z
N GLN A 1 35.97 3.79 33.50
CA GLN A 1 35.36 3.00 32.41
C GLN A 1 33.94 2.54 32.74
N LEU A 2 33.70 1.75 33.81
CA LEU A 2 32.34 1.34 34.20
C LEU A 2 31.56 2.49 34.86
N GLU A 3 32.26 3.31 35.64
CA GLU A 3 31.68 4.51 36.28
C GLU A 3 31.31 5.60 35.27
N ASP A 4 32.09 5.80 34.21
CA ASP A 4 31.75 6.75 33.13
C ASP A 4 30.44 6.34 32.44
N LYS A 5 30.30 5.04 32.12
CA LYS A 5 29.09 4.45 31.53
C LYS A 5 27.89 4.51 32.48
N PHE A 6 28.12 4.42 33.79
CA PHE A 6 27.06 4.53 34.80
C PHE A 6 26.61 5.99 34.97
N THR A 7 27.55 6.94 34.92
CA THR A 7 27.25 8.38 34.99
C THR A 7 26.49 8.84 33.74
N GLU A 8 26.83 8.24 32.59
CA GLU A 8 26.09 8.35 31.33
C GLU A 8 24.66 7.78 31.41
N LEU A 9 24.49 6.61 32.02
CA LEU A 9 23.19 5.97 32.23
C LEU A 9 22.31 6.78 33.21
N VAL A 10 22.90 7.32 34.27
CA VAL A 10 22.23 8.15 35.28
C VAL A 10 21.91 9.56 34.76
N ARG A 11 22.67 10.06 33.77
CA ARG A 11 22.36 11.33 33.08
C ARG A 11 21.17 11.22 32.12
N GLY A 12 20.66 10.00 31.87
CA GLY A 12 19.65 9.75 30.86
C GLY A 12 20.23 10.07 29.49
N PHE A 13 20.84 9.08 28.84
CA PHE A 13 21.28 9.26 27.46
C PHE A 13 20.09 9.67 26.61
N SER A 14 19.99 10.97 26.32
CA SER A 14 19.33 11.40 25.10
C SER A 14 20.26 11.02 23.96
N SER A 15 20.09 9.81 23.42
CA SER A 15 20.70 9.36 22.16
C SER A 15 20.49 10.39 21.03
N GLY A 16 19.52 11.30 21.19
CA GLY A 16 19.02 12.21 20.17
C GLY A 16 18.16 11.47 19.15
N ASP A 17 17.82 10.21 19.43
CA ASP A 17 17.06 9.34 18.55
C ASP A 17 15.56 9.39 18.89
N LEU A 18 14.78 8.49 18.29
CA LEU A 18 13.33 8.45 18.47
C LEU A 18 12.87 8.03 19.89
N GLY A 19 13.77 7.51 20.72
CA GLY A 19 13.54 7.30 22.15
C GLY A 19 13.44 8.61 22.95
N ASP A 20 13.93 9.72 22.39
CA ASP A 20 14.01 11.03 23.05
C ASP A 20 12.96 12.02 22.56
N LEU A 21 11.83 11.53 22.05
CA LEU A 21 10.72 12.39 21.66
C LEU A 21 10.18 13.12 22.88
N SER A 22 10.20 14.44 22.83
CA SER A 22 9.62 15.28 23.87
C SER A 22 8.10 15.13 23.90
N SER A 23 7.48 15.48 25.04
CA SER A 23 6.02 15.41 25.18
C SER A 23 5.28 16.29 24.16
N SER A 24 5.85 17.43 23.77
CA SER A 24 5.27 18.29 22.73
C SER A 24 5.36 17.66 21.34
N GLN A 25 6.45 16.94 21.03
CA GLN A 25 6.58 16.20 19.78
C GLN A 25 5.59 15.02 19.74
N LEU A 26 5.47 14.26 20.83
CA LEU A 26 4.51 13.16 20.93
C LEU A 26 3.06 13.64 20.76
N ASN A 27 2.69 14.75 21.39
CA ASN A 27 1.34 15.31 21.21
C ASN A 27 1.07 15.76 19.77
N GLN A 28 2.07 16.31 19.08
CA GLN A 28 1.95 16.69 17.67
C GLN A 28 1.83 15.46 16.76
N VAL A 29 2.65 14.43 17.00
CA VAL A 29 2.59 13.16 16.27
C VAL A 29 1.24 12.47 16.47
N ASP A 30 0.69 12.42 17.69
CA ASP A 30 -0.64 11.86 17.97
C ASP A 30 -1.73 12.62 17.18
N ALA A 31 -1.66 13.95 17.15
CA ALA A 31 -2.61 14.76 16.39
C ALA A 31 -2.52 14.54 14.87
N PHE A 32 -1.31 14.31 14.33
CA PHE A 32 -1.12 13.94 12.92
C PHE A 32 -1.63 12.53 12.66
N GLN A 33 -1.29 11.57 13.51
CA GLN A 33 -1.72 10.18 13.38
C GLN A 33 -3.25 10.06 13.34
N ARG A 34 -3.97 10.77 14.23
CA ARG A 34 -5.45 10.79 14.20
C ARG A 34 -6.02 11.30 12.88
N ARG A 35 -5.39 12.32 12.29
CA ARG A 35 -5.77 12.86 10.98
C ARG A 35 -5.47 11.85 9.87
N THR A 36 -4.26 11.29 9.87
CA THR A 36 -3.85 10.26 8.91
C THR A 36 -4.81 9.06 8.95
N ILE A 37 -5.15 8.54 10.14
CA ILE A 37 -6.10 7.42 10.29
C ILE A 37 -7.47 7.76 9.69
N LYS A 38 -7.94 9.00 9.86
CA LYS A 38 -9.22 9.42 9.29
C LYS A 38 -9.15 9.43 7.75
N GLU A 39 -8.11 10.02 7.17
CA GLU A 39 -7.93 10.07 5.72
C GLU A 39 -7.67 8.67 5.14
N GLU A 40 -6.91 7.80 5.82
CA GLU A 40 -6.72 6.40 5.44
C GLU A 40 -8.05 5.65 5.40
N LYS A 41 -8.93 5.90 6.37
CA LYS A 41 -10.28 5.32 6.38
C LYS A 41 -11.10 5.77 5.18
N GLU A 42 -11.07 7.07 4.85
CA GLU A 42 -11.76 7.61 3.67
C GLU A 42 -11.22 7.00 2.36
N ILE A 43 -9.90 6.82 2.23
CA ILE A 43 -9.29 6.13 1.08
C ILE A 43 -9.71 4.66 1.02
N THR A 44 -9.73 3.98 2.17
CA THR A 44 -10.13 2.57 2.27
C THR A 44 -11.60 2.37 1.88
N GLU A 45 -12.48 3.29 2.30
CA GLU A 45 -13.90 3.26 1.93
C GLU A 45 -14.07 3.41 0.41
N LYS A 46 -13.39 4.39 -0.22
CA LYS A 46 -13.42 4.54 -1.68
C LYS A 46 -12.83 3.34 -2.42
N MET A 47 -11.76 2.74 -1.88
CA MET A 47 -11.18 1.51 -2.44
C MET A 47 -12.19 0.37 -2.40
N ALA A 48 -12.94 0.23 -1.30
CA ALA A 48 -13.97 -0.80 -1.17
C ALA A 48 -15.14 -0.57 -2.16
N GLU A 49 -15.61 0.67 -2.31
CA GLU A 49 -16.63 1.03 -3.30
C GLU A 49 -16.16 0.68 -4.72
N LEU A 50 -14.93 1.02 -5.08
CA LEU A 50 -14.38 0.68 -6.39
C LEU A 50 -14.26 -0.84 -6.58
N GLN A 51 -13.80 -1.57 -5.56
CA GLN A 51 -13.70 -3.03 -5.59
C GLN A 51 -15.06 -3.72 -5.70
N GLU A 52 -16.14 -3.15 -5.16
CA GLU A 52 -17.50 -3.64 -5.37
C GLU A 52 -17.85 -3.63 -6.87
N THR A 53 -17.42 -2.59 -7.61
CA THR A 53 -17.64 -2.54 -9.06
C THR A 53 -16.89 -3.62 -9.83
N VAL A 54 -15.79 -4.18 -9.30
CA VAL A 54 -15.07 -5.30 -9.95
C VAL A 54 -15.90 -6.59 -9.90
N ALA A 55 -16.89 -6.66 -9.01
CA ALA A 55 -17.83 -7.77 -8.89
C ALA A 55 -19.26 -7.44 -9.40
N ASP A 56 -19.41 -6.36 -10.17
CA ASP A 56 -20.72 -5.92 -10.67
C ASP A 56 -21.29 -6.84 -11.77
N SER A 57 -22.56 -6.61 -12.12
CA SER A 57 -23.23 -7.38 -13.17
C SER A 57 -22.55 -7.26 -14.53
N THR A 58 -21.89 -6.13 -14.83
CA THR A 58 -21.20 -5.92 -16.10
C THR A 58 -19.99 -6.85 -16.22
N MET A 59 -19.25 -7.06 -15.14
CA MET A 59 -18.13 -8.00 -15.10
C MET A 59 -18.60 -9.46 -15.24
N VAL A 60 -19.75 -9.81 -14.64
CA VAL A 60 -20.35 -11.14 -14.80
C VAL A 60 -20.80 -11.38 -16.25
N GLU A 61 -21.46 -10.39 -16.87
CA GLU A 61 -21.86 -10.46 -18.28
C GLU A 61 -20.65 -10.63 -19.20
N LEU A 62 -19.60 -9.83 -19.02
CA LEU A 62 -18.36 -9.93 -19.80
C LEU A 62 -17.70 -11.31 -19.63
N SER A 63 -17.66 -11.84 -18.41
CA SER A 63 -17.14 -13.19 -18.14
C SER A 63 -17.93 -14.27 -18.88
N HIS A 64 -19.26 -14.16 -18.92
CA HIS A 64 -20.11 -15.06 -19.69
C HIS A 64 -19.84 -14.98 -21.20
N VAL A 65 -19.76 -13.76 -21.75
CA VAL A 65 -19.45 -13.52 -23.17
C VAL A 65 -18.11 -14.16 -23.56
N VAL A 66 -17.06 -13.89 -22.78
CA VAL A 66 -15.73 -14.48 -23.01
C VAL A 66 -15.78 -16.01 -22.89
N SER A 67 -16.51 -16.54 -21.91
CA SER A 67 -16.61 -17.99 -21.70
C SER A 67 -17.36 -18.71 -22.83
N GLU A 68 -18.41 -18.10 -23.39
CA GLU A 68 -19.15 -18.67 -24.54
C GLU A 68 -18.29 -18.66 -25.81
N LEU A 69 -17.59 -17.55 -26.08
CA LEU A 69 -16.66 -17.45 -27.20
C LEU A 69 -15.56 -18.51 -27.14
N MET A 70 -15.05 -18.82 -25.94
CA MET A 70 -14.06 -19.88 -25.76
C MET A 70 -14.62 -21.29 -25.98
N ARG A 71 -15.93 -21.49 -25.79
CA ARG A 71 -16.61 -22.78 -26.06
C ARG A 71 -16.93 -22.97 -27.54
N GLU A 72 -17.26 -21.89 -28.26
CA GLU A 72 -17.46 -21.95 -29.70
C GLU A 72 -16.11 -22.20 -30.40
N ARG A 73 -15.96 -23.40 -30.97
CA ARG A 73 -14.72 -23.88 -31.59
C ARG A 73 -14.36 -23.04 -32.83
N GLY A 74 -13.68 -21.91 -32.60
CA GLY A 74 -13.28 -20.95 -33.64
C GLY A 74 -13.88 -19.54 -33.49
N GLY A 75 -14.59 -19.24 -32.41
CA GLY A 75 -15.09 -17.89 -32.12
C GLY A 75 -13.93 -16.94 -31.78
N SER A 76 -13.59 -16.05 -32.72
CA SER A 76 -12.72 -14.91 -32.41
C SER A 76 -13.57 -13.87 -31.70
N VAL A 77 -13.07 -13.31 -30.60
CA VAL A 77 -13.60 -12.05 -30.07
C VAL A 77 -13.58 -11.06 -31.24
N ASN A 78 -14.74 -10.50 -31.57
CA ASN A 78 -14.79 -9.46 -32.59
C ASN A 78 -14.29 -8.14 -31.95
N GLY A 79 -13.86 -7.17 -32.77
CA GLY A 79 -13.28 -5.94 -32.23
C GLY A 79 -14.20 -5.15 -31.29
N VAL A 80 -15.52 -5.33 -31.40
CA VAL A 80 -16.51 -4.64 -30.55
C VAL A 80 -16.55 -5.22 -29.14
N GLU A 81 -16.44 -6.54 -28.99
CA GLU A 81 -16.43 -7.19 -27.68
C GLU A 81 -15.09 -7.00 -26.96
N GLU A 82 -13.98 -6.98 -27.71
CA GLU A 82 -12.65 -6.67 -27.17
C GLU A 82 -12.58 -5.22 -26.66
N GLU A 83 -13.08 -4.26 -27.45
CA GLU A 83 -13.18 -2.85 -27.06
C GLU A 83 -14.08 -2.67 -25.81
N ARG A 84 -15.17 -3.43 -25.70
CA ARG A 84 -16.06 -3.37 -24.52
C ARG A 84 -15.38 -3.90 -23.26
N VAL A 85 -14.61 -4.99 -23.35
CA VAL A 85 -13.83 -5.53 -22.23
C VAL A 85 -12.75 -4.53 -21.82
N GLU A 86 -11.99 -4.02 -22.79
CA GLU A 86 -10.90 -3.07 -22.56
C GLU A 86 -11.42 -1.78 -21.90
N SER A 87 -12.51 -1.21 -22.41
CA SER A 87 -13.12 0.00 -21.84
C SER A 87 -13.61 -0.22 -20.40
N THR A 88 -14.22 -1.38 -20.13
CA THR A 88 -14.73 -1.71 -18.79
C THR A 88 -13.61 -1.96 -17.79
N LEU A 89 -12.51 -2.59 -18.21
CA LEU A 89 -11.34 -2.81 -17.37
C LEU A 89 -10.54 -1.52 -17.17
N GLY A 90 -10.35 -0.74 -18.23
CA GLY A 90 -9.61 0.52 -18.21
C GLY A 90 -10.21 1.51 -17.22
N THR A 91 -11.54 1.68 -17.23
CA THR A 91 -12.22 2.54 -16.24
C THR A 91 -12.03 2.10 -14.78
N LYS A 92 -11.93 0.79 -14.53
CA LYS A 92 -11.68 0.25 -13.18
C LYS A 92 -10.20 0.39 -12.80
N GLU A 93 -9.29 0.25 -13.77
CA GLU A 93 -7.85 0.48 -13.59
C GLU A 93 -7.54 1.94 -13.27
N GLU A 94 -8.12 2.89 -14.02
CA GLU A 94 -8.02 4.33 -13.75
C GLU A 94 -8.47 4.66 -12.32
N GLY A 95 -9.60 4.10 -11.87
CA GLY A 95 -10.05 4.28 -10.50
C GLY A 95 -9.06 3.74 -9.46
N LEU A 96 -8.39 2.62 -9.73
CA LEU A 96 -7.41 2.03 -8.81
C LEU A 96 -6.12 2.87 -8.79
N GLU A 97 -5.72 3.40 -9.94
CA GLU A 97 -4.60 4.35 -10.05
C GLU A 97 -4.86 5.60 -9.20
N ASP A 98 -6.06 6.17 -9.28
CA ASP A 98 -6.47 7.31 -8.45
C ASP A 98 -6.41 7.00 -6.95
N ILE A 99 -6.87 5.81 -6.53
CA ILE A 99 -6.78 5.39 -5.13
C ILE A 99 -5.32 5.26 -4.67
N LEU A 100 -4.45 4.69 -5.50
CA LEU A 100 -3.03 4.56 -5.20
C LEU A 100 -2.35 5.93 -5.10
N GLN A 101 -2.67 6.85 -6.01
CA GLN A 101 -2.16 8.21 -5.98
C GLN A 101 -2.59 8.94 -4.70
N ASN A 102 -3.87 8.83 -4.31
CA ASN A 102 -4.38 9.42 -3.06
C ASN A 102 -3.67 8.86 -1.82
N ALA A 103 -3.39 7.54 -1.80
CA ALA A 103 -2.65 6.90 -0.72
C ALA A 103 -1.19 7.39 -0.65
N ASP A 104 -0.54 7.53 -1.81
CA ASP A 104 0.83 8.04 -1.91
C ASP A 104 0.93 9.50 -1.48
N ASP A 105 -0.04 10.33 -1.86
CA ASP A 105 -0.12 11.72 -1.42
C ASP A 105 -0.32 11.82 0.09
N LEU A 106 -1.17 10.98 0.68
CA LEU A 106 -1.33 10.92 2.14
C LEU A 106 -0.04 10.46 2.85
N ARG A 107 0.65 9.48 2.28
CA ARG A 107 1.94 8.98 2.79
C ARG A 107 3.01 10.09 2.78
N LEU A 108 3.11 10.84 1.68
CA LEU A 108 4.06 11.97 1.57
C LEU A 108 3.71 13.12 2.52
N ARG A 109 2.42 13.47 2.65
CA ARG A 109 1.96 14.49 3.61
C ARG A 109 2.26 14.08 5.05
N THR A 110 2.04 12.82 5.40
CA THR A 110 2.34 12.28 6.73
C THR A 110 3.84 12.29 7.01
N LEU A 111 4.65 11.84 6.05
CA LEU A 111 6.12 11.89 6.14
C LEU A 111 6.60 13.32 6.39
N LYS A 112 6.12 14.28 5.59
CA LYS A 112 6.48 15.70 5.75
C LYS A 112 6.10 16.23 7.14
N ALA A 113 4.87 15.96 7.59
CA ALA A 113 4.40 16.41 8.91
C ALA A 113 5.24 15.85 10.06
N ILE A 114 5.66 14.58 9.98
CA ILE A 114 6.55 13.98 10.98
C ILE A 114 7.92 14.69 10.95
N LEU A 115 8.52 14.87 9.78
CA LEU A 115 9.83 15.51 9.65
C LEU A 115 9.86 16.95 10.15
N GLU A 116 8.74 17.69 10.06
CA GLU A 116 8.60 19.05 10.60
C GLU A 116 8.57 19.10 12.14
N VAL A 117 8.20 18.00 12.81
CA VAL A 117 8.16 17.88 14.28
C VAL A 117 9.49 17.42 14.86
N LEU A 118 10.21 16.58 14.12
CA LEU A 118 11.44 15.96 14.58
C LEU A 118 12.63 16.92 14.53
N THR A 119 13.57 16.75 15.46
CA THR A 119 14.90 17.36 15.30
C THR A 119 15.66 16.68 14.15
N PRO A 120 16.70 17.31 13.57
CA PRO A 120 17.42 16.73 12.44
C PRO A 120 17.97 15.32 12.69
N ILE A 121 18.47 15.04 13.89
CA ILE A 121 19.00 13.70 14.24
C ILE A 121 17.86 12.68 14.32
N GLN A 122 16.75 13.01 15.00
CA GLN A 122 15.55 12.17 15.07
C GLN A 122 14.97 11.89 13.67
N ALA A 123 14.95 12.89 12.78
CA ALA A 123 14.51 12.75 11.41
C ALA A 123 15.36 11.75 10.63
N VAL A 124 16.69 11.76 10.79
CA VAL A 124 17.59 10.77 10.19
C VAL A 124 17.27 9.36 10.69
N HIS A 125 17.14 9.18 12.01
CA HIS A 125 16.76 7.87 12.58
C HIS A 125 15.41 7.38 12.06
N PHE A 126 14.43 8.27 11.96
CA PHE A 126 13.13 7.97 11.37
C PHE A 126 13.22 7.54 9.90
N LEU A 127 13.96 8.28 9.09
CA LEU A 127 14.12 7.98 7.66
C LEU A 127 14.83 6.65 7.42
N ILE A 128 15.83 6.30 8.25
CA ILE A 128 16.48 4.99 8.19
C ILE A 128 15.46 3.88 8.48
N GLY A 129 14.72 3.99 9.59
CA GLY A 129 13.69 3.00 9.95
C GLY A 129 12.58 2.88 8.89
N ALA A 130 12.16 4.00 8.32
CA ALA A 130 11.17 4.04 7.24
C ALA A 130 11.68 3.35 5.97
N ALA A 131 12.93 3.60 5.58
CA ALA A 131 13.56 2.96 4.42
C ALA A 131 13.73 1.44 4.63
N GLU A 132 14.18 1.02 5.82
CA GLU A 132 14.28 -0.41 6.17
C GLU A 132 12.92 -1.11 6.09
N LEU A 133 11.87 -0.50 6.64
CA LEU A 133 10.51 -1.03 6.55
C LEU A 133 10.05 -1.14 5.09
N HIS A 134 10.29 -0.10 4.28
CA HIS A 134 9.92 -0.09 2.87
C HIS A 134 10.59 -1.22 2.09
N LEU A 135 11.90 -1.42 2.28
CA LEU A 135 12.64 -2.51 1.63
C LEU A 135 12.12 -3.89 2.03
N ARG A 136 11.86 -4.10 3.33
CA ARG A 136 11.33 -5.37 3.84
C ARG A 136 9.92 -5.68 3.31
N LEU A 137 9.05 -4.68 3.25
CA LEU A 137 7.70 -4.83 2.69
C LEU A 137 7.75 -5.14 1.19
N HIS A 138 8.61 -4.47 0.44
CA HIS A 138 8.84 -4.75 -0.97
C HIS A 138 9.32 -6.19 -1.20
N ASP A 139 10.31 -6.66 -0.44
CA ASP A 139 10.82 -8.02 -0.55
C ASP A 139 9.77 -9.07 -0.16
N TRP A 140 8.96 -8.79 0.86
CA TRP A 140 7.82 -9.64 1.22
C TRP A 140 6.78 -9.69 0.10
N GLY A 141 6.45 -8.54 -0.51
CA GLY A 141 5.54 -8.45 -1.66
C GLY A 141 6.01 -9.31 -2.83
N LYS A 142 7.29 -9.20 -3.23
CA LYS A 142 7.88 -10.03 -4.29
C LYS A 142 7.75 -11.53 -3.99
N LYS A 143 8.09 -11.95 -2.77
CA LYS A 143 7.98 -13.37 -2.36
C LYS A 143 6.54 -13.87 -2.43
N ARG A 144 5.57 -13.05 -2.02
CA ARG A 144 4.15 -13.40 -2.10
C ARG A 144 3.70 -13.59 -3.55
N ASP A 145 4.13 -12.71 -4.44
CA ASP A 145 3.77 -12.77 -5.85
C ASP A 145 4.40 -14.00 -6.55
N ASP A 146 5.64 -14.35 -6.19
CA ASP A 146 6.30 -15.57 -6.67
C ASP A 146 5.57 -16.85 -6.23
N VAL A 147 5.13 -16.90 -4.96
CA VAL A 147 4.30 -18.01 -4.44
C VAL A 147 2.97 -18.07 -5.19
N GLY A 148 2.31 -16.92 -5.43
CA GLY A 148 1.08 -16.84 -6.21
C GLY A 148 1.23 -17.36 -7.64
N ARG A 149 2.37 -17.10 -8.30
CA ARG A 149 2.69 -17.61 -9.64
C ARG A 149 2.94 -19.12 -9.65
N GLN A 150 3.64 -19.66 -8.64
CA GLN A 150 3.88 -21.10 -8.54
C GLN A 150 2.59 -21.90 -8.34
N HIS A 151 1.66 -21.41 -7.51
CA HIS A 151 0.36 -22.06 -7.32
C HIS A 151 -0.54 -22.03 -8.58
N ARG A 152 -0.45 -20.99 -9.42
CA ARG A 152 -1.17 -20.92 -10.70
C ARG A 152 -0.61 -21.87 -11.77
N GLY A 153 0.69 -22.22 -11.68
CA GLY A 153 1.36 -23.12 -12.63
C GLY A 153 1.09 -24.62 -12.42
N THR A 154 0.72 -25.05 -11.21
CA THR A 154 0.52 -26.47 -10.87
C THR A 154 -0.91 -26.99 -11.07
N GLY A 155 -1.87 -26.12 -11.40
CA GLY A 155 -3.28 -26.50 -11.63
C GLY A 155 -3.60 -27.05 -13.03
N GLY A 156 -2.63 -27.10 -13.95
CA GLY A 156 -2.84 -27.39 -15.37
C GLY A 156 -2.48 -28.81 -15.86
N THR A 157 -1.96 -29.69 -15.01
CA THR A 157 -1.57 -31.05 -15.42
C THR A 157 -2.36 -32.09 -14.63
N GLY A 158 -3.59 -32.33 -15.07
CA GLY A 158 -4.48 -33.26 -14.38
C GLY A 158 -5.76 -33.54 -15.16
N ARG A 159 -5.65 -33.88 -16.44
CA ARG A 159 -6.63 -34.69 -17.16
C ARG A 159 -6.00 -35.36 -18.37
#